data_AF-A0A820NHQ2-F1
#
_entry.id   AF-A0A820NHQ2-F1
#
_cell.length_a   1.000
_cell.length_b   1.000
_cell.length_c   1.000
_cell.angle_alpha   90.00
_cell.angle_beta   90.00
_cell.angle_gamma   90.00
#
_symmetry.space_group_name_H-M   'P 1'
#
loop_
_entity.id
_entity.type
_entity.pdbx_description
1 polymer ?
#
loop_
_entity_poly.entity_id
_entity_poly.type
_entity_poly.pdbx_seq_one_letter_code
_entity_poly.pdbx_strand_id
1 'polypeptide(L)'
;MGQVTVELRLVFLKIGEIDTLKEQFQAEAFIQARWSEPALKGTDIDCFDANKFWNPLLFIDNSVGDLKNDVWHKVVYDGMDTPMIYEMRKIKGVFLENLELNDFPVDVQ
;
A
#
# COMPACT_ATOMS: atom_id res chain seq x y z
N MET A 1 7.24 2.82 25.06
CA MET A 1 6.86 3.25 23.71
C MET A 1 5.70 2.39 23.27
N GLY A 2 4.57 2.98 22.87
CA GLY A 2 3.39 2.22 22.47
C GLY A 2 3.61 1.52 21.13
N GLN A 3 2.96 0.38 20.92
CA GLN A 3 2.90 -0.29 19.63
C GLN A 3 1.92 0.47 18.72
N VAL A 4 2.36 0.85 17.51
CA VAL A 4 1.48 1.42 16.48
C VAL A 4 1.04 0.30 15.55
N THR A 5 -0.27 0.12 15.41
CA THR A 5 -0.85 -0.84 14.47
C THR A 5 -1.20 -0.12 13.18
N VAL A 6 -0.68 -0.64 12.06
CA VAL A 6 -0.98 -0.17 10.71
C VAL A 6 -1.84 -1.22 10.02
N GLU A 7 -3.06 -0.85 9.68
CA GLU A 7 -3.95 -1.71 8.90
C GLU A 7 -3.72 -1.47 7.42
N LEU A 8 -3.62 -2.55 6.64
CA LEU A 8 -3.35 -2.50 5.21
C LEU A 8 -4.52 -3.11 4.43
N ARG A 9 -4.84 -2.48 3.30
CA ARG A 9 -5.74 -3.00 2.28
C ARG A 9 -5.09 -2.84 0.91
N LEU A 10 -4.97 -3.95 0.19
CA LEU A 10 -4.53 -3.98 -1.21
C LEU A 10 -5.73 -4.32 -2.11
N VAL A 11 -5.87 -3.59 -3.22
CA VAL A 11 -6.86 -3.86 -4.25
C VAL A 11 -6.19 -3.82 -5.61
N PHE A 12 -6.17 -4.94 -6.32
CA PHE A 12 -5.77 -4.94 -7.73
C PHE A 12 -6.83 -4.23 -8.57
N LEU A 13 -6.42 -3.21 -9.30
CA LEU A 13 -7.29 -2.47 -10.23
C LEU A 13 -7.22 -3.09 -11.62
N LYS A 14 -6.04 -3.55 -12.01
CA LYS A 14 -5.79 -4.22 -13.29
C LYS A 14 -4.62 -5.19 -13.15
N ILE A 15 -4.79 -6.40 -13.67
CA ILE A 15 -3.69 -7.31 -13.98
C ILE A 15 -3.45 -7.24 -15.49
N GLY A 16 -2.19 -7.12 -15.88
CA GLY A 16 -1.72 -7.02 -17.25
C GLY A 16 -1.11 -8.33 -17.74
N GLU A 17 -0.06 -8.20 -18.52
CA GLU A 17 0.70 -9.34 -19.04
C GLU A 17 1.37 -10.12 -17.91
N ILE A 18 1.34 -11.45 -18.03
CA ILE A 18 2.06 -12.39 -17.17
C ILE A 18 3.15 -13.03 -18.04
N ASP A 19 4.40 -12.78 -17.69
CA ASP A 19 5.58 -13.37 -18.34
C ASP A 19 6.02 -14.57 -17.49
N THR A 20 5.60 -15.77 -17.90
CA THR A 20 5.90 -16.99 -17.15
C THR A 20 7.36 -17.40 -17.19
N LEU A 21 8.10 -16.99 -18.22
CA LEU A 21 9.54 -17.27 -18.34
C LEU A 21 10.35 -16.40 -17.38
N LYS A 22 9.86 -15.20 -17.08
CA LYS A 22 10.51 -14.27 -16.14
C LYS A 22 9.89 -14.26 -14.76
N GLU A 23 8.84 -15.04 -14.52
CA GLU A 23 8.13 -15.08 -13.23
C GLU A 23 7.66 -13.68 -12.81
N GLN A 24 7.04 -12.98 -13.76
CA GLN A 24 6.65 -11.57 -13.62
C GLN A 24 5.22 -11.32 -14.08
N PHE A 25 4.57 -10.36 -13.44
CA PHE A 25 3.30 -9.83 -13.91
C PHE A 25 3.26 -8.30 -13.87
N GLN A 26 2.58 -7.72 -14.83
CA GLN A 26 2.25 -6.29 -14.81
C GLN A 26 0.97 -6.07 -14.00
N ALA A 27 0.95 -5.09 -13.12
CA ALA A 27 -0.26 -4.72 -12.42
C ALA A 27 -0.39 -3.22 -12.13
N GLU A 28 -1.64 -2.81 -11.95
CA GLU A 28 -2.03 -1.57 -11.33
C GLU A 28 -2.82 -1.91 -10.07
N ALA A 29 -2.42 -1.37 -8.92
CA ALA A 29 -3.05 -1.66 -7.65
C ALA A 29 -3.21 -0.39 -6.80
N PHE A 30 -4.13 -0.48 -5.86
CA PHE A 30 -4.40 0.55 -4.87
C PHE A 30 -4.08 -0.02 -3.48
N ILE A 31 -3.21 0.66 -2.75
CA ILE A 31 -2.88 0.36 -1.36
C ILE A 31 -3.47 1.44 -0.49
N GLN A 32 -4.19 1.04 0.56
CA GLN A 32 -4.61 1.92 1.63
C GLN A 32 -3.99 1.43 2.93
N ALA A 33 -3.30 2.32 3.62
CA ALA A 33 -2.81 2.12 4.97
C ALA A 33 -3.56 3.03 5.94
N ARG A 34 -3.87 2.52 7.12
CA ARG A 34 -4.59 3.25 8.16
C ARG A 34 -3.92 3.07 9.51
N TRP A 35 -3.68 4.17 10.21
CA TRP A 35 -3.21 4.16 11.59
C TRP A 35 -3.78 5.34 12.39
N SER A 36 -3.76 5.22 13.71
CA SER A 36 -4.14 6.31 14.61
C SER A 36 -2.92 7.18 14.93
N GLU A 37 -3.11 8.50 14.97
CA GLU A 37 -2.07 9.45 15.37
C GLU A 37 -2.54 10.33 16.52
N PRO A 38 -2.34 9.90 17.78
CA PRO A 38 -2.81 10.60 18.96
C PRO A 38 -2.34 12.05 19.06
N ALA A 39 -1.19 12.41 18.45
CA ALA A 39 -0.66 13.78 18.47
C ALA A 39 -1.53 14.77 17.70
N LEU A 40 -2.41 14.31 16.80
CA LEU A 40 -3.34 15.17 16.05
C LEU A 40 -4.63 15.49 16.82
N LYS A 41 -4.85 14.89 18.00
CA LYS A 41 -6.11 15.07 18.73
C LYS A 41 -6.31 16.53 19.14
N GLY A 42 -7.44 17.12 18.74
CA GLY A 42 -7.77 18.51 19.03
C GLY A 42 -7.01 19.53 18.18
N THR A 43 -6.32 19.07 17.12
CA THR A 43 -5.67 19.93 16.13
C THR A 43 -6.50 20.01 14.86
N ASP A 44 -6.21 21.01 14.02
CA ASP A 44 -6.81 21.12 12.70
C ASP A 44 -6.28 19.99 11.79
N ILE A 45 -7.19 19.25 11.15
CA ILE A 45 -6.87 18.10 10.29
C ILE A 45 -5.97 18.49 9.11
N ASP A 46 -6.08 19.74 8.66
CA ASP A 46 -5.30 20.28 7.55
C ASP A 46 -3.82 20.51 7.93
N CYS A 47 -3.46 20.38 9.22
CA CYS A 47 -2.08 20.50 9.69
C CYS A 47 -1.25 19.21 9.53
N PHE A 48 -1.83 18.11 9.06
CA PHE A 48 -1.08 16.86 8.90
C PHE A 48 0.00 16.97 7.81
N ASP A 49 1.22 16.64 8.20
CA ASP A 49 2.40 16.62 7.34
C ASP A 49 3.16 15.32 7.58
N ALA A 50 3.21 14.46 6.57
CA ALA A 50 3.85 13.15 6.66
C ALA A 50 5.35 13.22 7.02
N ASN A 51 6.00 14.38 6.89
CA ASN A 51 7.40 14.58 7.28
C ASN A 51 7.57 15.01 8.74
N LYS A 52 6.51 15.49 9.39
CA LYS A 52 6.53 15.97 10.79
C LYS A 52 5.98 14.95 11.76
N PHE A 53 5.06 14.12 11.31
CA PHE A 53 4.45 13.05 12.09
C PHE A 53 5.10 11.71 11.78
N TRP A 54 4.82 10.71 12.62
CA TRP A 54 5.30 9.36 12.36
C TRP A 54 4.66 8.80 11.08
N ASN A 55 5.47 8.14 10.24
CA ASN A 55 5.04 7.52 8.99
C ASN A 55 5.56 6.07 8.94
N PRO A 56 4.75 5.10 8.47
CA PRO A 56 5.15 3.70 8.41
C PRO A 56 6.20 3.37 7.32
N LEU A 57 6.53 4.31 6.44
CA LEU A 57 7.52 4.19 5.37
C LEU A 57 7.32 2.93 4.51
N LEU A 58 6.07 2.66 4.09
CA LEU A 58 5.77 1.44 3.33
C LEU A 58 6.62 1.39 2.05
N PHE A 59 7.05 0.19 1.69
CA PHE A 59 7.75 -0.09 0.44
C PHE A 59 7.21 -1.39 -0.15
N ILE A 60 7.44 -1.60 -1.44
CA ILE A 60 7.05 -2.81 -2.16
C ILE A 60 8.33 -3.54 -2.51
N ASP A 61 8.47 -4.76 -2.00
CA ASP A 61 9.71 -5.52 -2.10
C ASP A 61 9.87 -6.19 -3.46
N ASN A 62 8.79 -6.76 -4.00
CA ASN A 62 8.82 -7.55 -5.23
C ASN A 62 8.66 -6.74 -6.52
N SER A 63 8.85 -5.41 -6.50
CA SER A 63 8.78 -4.60 -7.72
C SER A 63 10.04 -4.74 -8.57
N VAL A 64 9.88 -4.86 -9.89
CA VAL A 64 10.99 -4.89 -10.86
C VAL A 64 11.16 -3.50 -11.47
N GLY A 65 12.32 -2.89 -11.21
CA GLY A 65 12.63 -1.55 -11.70
C GLY A 65 11.80 -0.45 -11.02
N ASP A 66 11.61 0.66 -11.70
CA ASP A 66 10.89 1.81 -11.16
C ASP A 66 9.37 1.59 -11.18
N LEU A 67 8.76 1.75 -10.01
CA LEU A 67 7.31 1.71 -9.84
C LEU A 67 6.72 3.12 -9.98
N LYS A 68 5.72 3.30 -10.84
CA LYS A 68 4.91 4.52 -10.77
C LYS A 68 4.10 4.46 -9.47
N ASN A 69 4.34 5.40 -8.56
CA ASN A 69 3.75 5.42 -7.22
C ASN A 69 3.21 6.82 -6.89
N ASP A 70 1.89 6.98 -6.99
CA ASP A 70 1.21 8.21 -6.60
C ASP A 70 0.71 8.06 -5.16
N VAL A 71 1.21 8.87 -4.22
CA VAL A 71 0.90 8.80 -2.78
C VAL A 71 0.18 10.05 -2.31
N TRP A 72 -0.89 9.89 -1.53
CA TRP A 72 -1.58 11.00 -0.87
C TRP A 72 -2.14 10.57 0.48
N HIS A 73 -2.49 11.55 1.31
CA HIS A 73 -2.97 11.33 2.67
C HIS A 73 -4.32 11.97 2.89
N LYS A 74 -5.07 11.43 3.86
CA LYS A 74 -6.32 12.00 4.36
C LYS A 74 -6.41 11.73 5.85
N VAL A 75 -6.77 12.75 6.62
CA VAL A 75 -7.06 12.60 8.05
C VAL A 75 -8.57 12.56 8.26
N VAL A 76 -9.04 11.64 9.10
CA VAL A 76 -10.44 11.49 9.45
C VAL A 76 -10.53 11.22 10.95
N TYR A 77 -11.36 11.95 11.67
CA TYR A 77 -11.72 11.58 13.04
C TYR A 77 -12.70 10.42 13.02
N ASP A 78 -12.45 9.40 13.83
CA ASP A 78 -13.42 8.34 14.05
C ASP A 78 -14.61 8.80 14.92
N GLY A 79 -15.59 7.92 15.13
CA GLY A 79 -16.76 8.22 15.97
C GLY A 79 -16.45 8.47 17.45
N MET A 80 -15.18 8.36 17.88
CA MET A 80 -14.69 8.60 19.24
C MET A 80 -13.71 9.78 19.31
N ASP A 81 -13.64 10.62 18.27
CA ASP A 81 -12.71 11.75 18.18
C ASP A 81 -11.24 11.32 18.22
N THR A 82 -10.96 10.12 17.72
CA THR A 82 -9.60 9.62 17.50
C THR A 82 -9.19 9.96 16.07
N PRO A 83 -8.11 10.73 15.87
CA PRO A 83 -7.60 11.02 14.54
C PRO A 83 -7.02 9.76 13.89
N MET A 84 -7.53 9.43 12.71
CA MET A 84 -7.08 8.34 11.86
C MET A 84 -6.46 8.90 10.59
N ILE A 85 -5.23 8.52 10.32
CA ILE A 85 -4.55 8.84 9.06
C ILE A 85 -4.81 7.70 8.09
N TYR A 86 -5.17 8.08 6.87
CA TYR A 86 -5.21 7.21 5.71
C TYR A 86 -4.09 7.64 4.78
N GLU A 87 -3.17 6.74 4.48
CA GLU A 87 -2.25 6.86 3.35
C GLU A 87 -2.78 6.02 2.20
N MET A 88 -2.85 6.61 1.02
CA MET A 88 -3.39 5.99 -0.18
C MET A 88 -2.30 6.02 -1.24
N ARG A 89 -2.05 4.88 -1.86
CA ARG A 89 -1.06 4.73 -2.92
C ARG A 89 -1.71 4.10 -4.13
N LYS A 90 -1.50 4.72 -5.28
CA LYS A 90 -1.80 4.11 -6.57
C LYS A 90 -0.49 3.70 -7.21
N ILE A 91 -0.31 2.38 -7.37
CA ILE A 91 0.91 1.80 -7.88
C ILE A 91 0.69 1.19 -9.26
N LYS A 92 1.69 1.30 -10.13
CA LYS A 92 1.69 0.63 -11.43
C LYS A 92 3.11 0.25 -11.84
N GLY A 93 3.31 -1.02 -12.18
CA GLY A 93 4.60 -1.54 -12.63
C GLY A 93 4.60 -3.03 -12.84
N VAL A 94 5.79 -3.61 -12.77
CA VAL A 94 6.07 -5.04 -12.92
C VAL A 94 6.44 -5.60 -11.55
N PHE A 95 5.93 -6.79 -11.23
CA PHE A 95 6.13 -7.46 -9.95
C PHE A 95 6.63 -8.89 -10.19
N LEU A 96 7.53 -9.36 -9.34
CA LEU A 96 7.98 -10.75 -9.29
C LEU A 96 6.99 -11.60 -8.51
N GLU A 97 6.69 -12.77 -9.06
CA GLU A 97 5.93 -13.83 -8.38
C GLU A 97 6.44 -15.19 -8.83
N ASN A 98 6.76 -16.08 -7.88
CA ASN A 98 7.15 -17.44 -8.21
C ASN A 98 5.92 -18.21 -8.68
N LEU A 99 5.99 -18.75 -9.90
CA LEU A 99 4.85 -19.33 -10.58
C LEU A 99 4.77 -20.86 -10.43
N GLU A 100 5.66 -21.52 -9.69
CA GLU A 100 5.56 -22.95 -9.32
C GLU A 100 5.09 -23.92 -10.46
N LEU A 101 5.67 -23.79 -11.66
CA LEU A 101 5.20 -24.38 -12.94
C LEU A 101 5.33 -25.91 -13.10
N ASN A 102 5.32 -26.69 -12.02
CA ASN A 102 5.57 -28.14 -12.06
C ASN A 102 4.52 -28.92 -12.86
N ASP A 103 3.27 -28.45 -12.83
CA ASP A 103 2.11 -29.10 -13.49
C ASP A 103 1.60 -28.31 -14.70
N PHE A 104 2.45 -27.47 -15.30
CA PHE A 104 2.07 -26.66 -16.45
C PHE A 104 1.54 -27.52 -17.62
N PRO A 105 0.38 -27.21 -18.24
CA PRO A 105 -0.40 -25.95 -18.13
C PRO A 105 -1.67 -26.04 -17.25
N VAL A 106 -1.76 -26.99 -16.32
CA VAL A 106 -2.97 -27.22 -15.48
C VAL A 106 -2.83 -26.74 -14.03
N ASP A 107 -1.76 -26.01 -13.73
CA ASP A 107 -1.48 -25.40 -12.43
C ASP A 107 -2.41 -24.21 -12.10
N VAL A 108 -2.50 -23.87 -10.80
CA VAL A 108 -3.29 -22.73 -10.28
C VAL A 108 -2.39 -21.84 -9.44
N GLN A 109 -2.51 -20.52 -9.62
CA GLN A 109 -1.75 -19.48 -8.94
C GLN A 109 -2.65 -18.34 -8.48
#